data_AF-A0A921B9C9-F1
#
_entry.id   AF-A0A921B9C9-F1
#
_cell.length_a   1.000
_cell.length_b   1.000
_cell.length_c   1.000
_cell.angle_alpha   90.00
_cell.angle_beta   90.00
_cell.angle_gamma   90.00
#
_symmetry.space_group_name_H-M   'P 1'
#
loop_
_entity.id
_entity.type
_entity.pdbx_description
1 polymer ?
#
loop_
_entity_poly.entity_id
_entity_poly.type
_entity_poly.pdbx_seq_one_letter_code
_entity_poly.pdbx_strand_id
1 'polypeptide(L)' 'MNNILLEREYLAGDYSIADMASFPWVTAYKRYEVDLNKFKEVRRWFDALKKQASRKKRHGRR' A
#
# COMPACT_ATOMS: atom_id res chain seq x y z
N MET A 1 -3.32 8.14 -8.15
CA MET A 1 -3.13 7.46 -6.86
C MET A 1 -2.85 8.44 -5.73
N ASN A 2 -1.79 9.26 -5.81
CA ASN A 2 -1.45 10.24 -4.76
C ASN A 2 -2.59 11.25 -4.48
N ASN A 3 -3.24 11.81 -5.51
CA ASN A 3 -4.37 12.74 -5.31
C ASN A 3 -5.59 12.08 -4.63
N ILE A 4 -5.84 10.80 -4.90
CA ILE A 4 -6.98 10.08 -4.29
C ILE A 4 -6.72 9.86 -2.79
N LEU A 5 -5.48 9.49 -2.44
CA LEU A 5 -5.04 9.29 -1.05
C LEU A 5 -4.85 10.59 -0.27
N LEU A 6 -4.89 11.74 -0.96
CA LEU A 6 -4.86 13.06 -0.35
C LEU A 6 -6.22 13.42 0.26
N GLU A 7 -7.31 12.98 -0.37
CA GLU A 7 -8.69 13.21 0.09
C GLU A 7 -9.26 12.02 0.87
N ARG A 8 -8.71 10.82 0.68
CA ARG A 8 -9.25 9.55 1.21
C ARG A 8 -8.18 8.73 1.91
N GLU A 9 -8.59 7.90 2.86
CA GLU A 9 -7.68 7.03 3.61
C GLU A 9 -7.20 5.82 2.77
N TYR A 10 -8.08 5.28 1.93
CA TYR A 10 -7.84 4.16 1.02
C TYR A 10 -8.27 4.50 -0.42
N LEU A 11 -7.85 3.70 -1.40
CA LEU A 11 -8.10 3.97 -2.83
C LEU A 11 -9.58 4.08 -3.19
N ALA A 12 -10.44 3.33 -2.51
CA ALA A 12 -11.89 3.35 -2.71
C ALA A 12 -12.65 4.09 -1.59
N GLY A 13 -11.95 4.83 -0.72
CA GLY A 13 -12.53 5.37 0.52
C GLY A 13 -12.24 4.45 1.69
N ASP A 14 -12.81 3.24 1.67
CA ASP A 14 -12.57 2.17 2.64
C ASP A 14 -11.59 1.11 2.11
N TYR A 15 -11.04 0.30 3.01
CA TYR A 15 -10.18 -0.82 2.65
C TYR A 15 -10.92 -1.78 1.70
N SER A 16 -10.43 -1.87 0.47
CA SER A 16 -11.12 -2.58 -0.60
C SER A 16 -10.17 -3.47 -1.41
N ILE A 17 -10.75 -4.20 -2.37
CA ILE A 17 -9.96 -5.00 -3.31
C ILE A 17 -9.03 -4.14 -4.18
N ALA A 18 -9.33 -2.85 -4.38
CA ALA A 18 -8.46 -1.93 -5.10
C ALA A 18 -7.12 -1.75 -4.36
N ASP A 19 -7.15 -1.70 -3.03
CA ASP A 19 -5.95 -1.60 -2.20
C ASP A 19 -5.12 -2.88 -2.23
N MET A 20 -5.80 -4.04 -2.18
CA MET A 20 -5.15 -5.35 -2.29
C MET A 20 -4.50 -5.56 -3.67
N ALA A 21 -5.19 -5.17 -4.74
CA ALA A 21 -4.70 -5.30 -6.11
C ALA A 21 -3.53 -4.36 -6.39
N SER A 22 -3.54 -3.15 -5.83
CA SER A 22 -2.50 -2.14 -6.05
C SER A 22 -1.24 -2.37 -5.21
N PHE A 23 -1.36 -2.95 -4.02
CA PHE A 23 -0.23 -3.23 -3.13
C PHE A 23 0.95 -3.96 -3.77
N PRO A 24 0.78 -5.09 -4.50
CA PRO A 24 1.90 -5.81 -5.13
C PRO A 24 2.65 -4.96 -6.17
N TRP A 25 1.92 -4.15 -6.94
CA TRP A 25 2.52 -3.22 -7.90
C TRP A 25 3.35 -2.15 -7.18
N VAL A 26 2.82 -1.60 -6.10
CA VAL A 26 3.56 -0.61 -5.31
C VAL A 26 4.76 -1.24 -4.65
N THR A 27 4.72 -2.47 -4.10
CA THR A 27 5.94 -3.13 -3.56
C THR A 27 7.07 -3.27 -4.58
N ALA A 28 6.76 -3.34 -5.88
CA ALA A 28 7.75 -3.40 -6.96
C ALA A 28 8.41 -2.05 -7.25
N TYR A 29 8.05 -0.95 -6.57
CA TYR A 29 8.63 0.39 -6.76
C TYR A 29 10.16 0.41 -6.72
N LYS A 30 10.77 -0.42 -5.87
CA LYS A 30 12.23 -0.55 -5.76
C LYS A 30 12.89 -1.08 -7.03
N ARG A 31 12.19 -1.92 -7.80
CA ARG A 31 12.69 -2.45 -9.08
C ARG A 31 12.62 -1.43 -10.20
N TYR A 32 11.72 -0.46 -10.09
CA TYR A 32 11.53 0.61 -11.07
C TYR A 32 12.23 1.92 -10.67
N GLU A 33 13.10 1.88 -9.64
CA GLU A 33 13.83 3.05 -9.12
C GLU A 33 12.93 4.25 -8.78
N VAL A 34 11.68 3.97 -8.39
CA VAL A 34 10.70 5.00 -8.06
C VAL A 34 10.92 5.47 -6.63
N ASP A 35 11.09 6.78 -6.42
CA ASP A 35 11.20 7.35 -5.08
C ASP A 35 9.82 7.58 -4.45
N LEU A 36 9.40 6.65 -3.58
CA LEU A 36 8.17 6.79 -2.80
C LEU A 36 8.19 7.97 -1.82
N ASN A 37 9.36 8.54 -1.49
CA ASN A 37 9.42 9.69 -0.59
C ASN A 37 8.82 10.95 -1.22
N LYS A 38 8.74 11.02 -2.56
CA LYS A 38 8.05 12.09 -3.28
C LYS A 38 6.53 12.03 -3.12
N PHE A 39 5.99 10.88 -2.70
CA PHE A 39 4.56 10.63 -2.56
C PHE A 39 4.20 10.24 -1.12
N LYS A 40 4.13 11.24 -0.23
CA LYS A 40 3.88 11.04 1.22
C LYS A 40 2.60 10.26 1.51
N GLU A 41 1.52 10.53 0.78
CA GLU A 41 0.23 9.85 0.98
C GLU A 41 0.30 8.39 0.53
N VAL A 42 0.96 8.11 -0.59
CA VAL A 42 1.20 6.73 -1.04
C VAL A 42 2.06 5.97 -0.04
N ARG A 43 3.06 6.62 0.57
CA ARG A 43 3.91 6.02 1.60
C ARG A 43 3.12 5.68 2.86
N ARG A 44 2.26 6.59 3.35
CA ARG A 44 1.38 6.35 4.50
C ARG A 44 0.47 5.13 4.27
N TRP A 45 -0.21 5.10 3.12
CA TRP A 45 -1.07 3.99 2.70
C TRP A 45 -0.29 2.67 2.59
N PHE A 46 0.90 2.71 2.00
CA PHE A 46 1.75 1.53 1.85
C PHE A 46 2.20 0.94 3.19
N ASP A 47 2.60 1.79 4.15
CA ASP A 47 3.01 1.35 5.48
C ASP A 47 1.83 0.76 6.27
N ALA A 48 0.62 1.31 6.11
CA ALA A 48 -0.60 0.75 6.69
C ALA A 48 -0.88 -0.67 6.16
N LEU A 49 -0.83 -0.86 4.84
CA LEU A 49 -1.02 -2.17 4.21
C LEU A 49 0.08 -3.17 4.56
N LYS A 50 1.33 -2.71 4.62
CA LYS A 50 2.47 -3.55 5.01
C LYS A 50 2.32 -4.09 6.43
N LYS A 51 1.79 -3.27 7.35
CA LYS A 51 1.47 -3.67 8.73
C LYS A 51 0.35 -4.71 8.79
N GLN A 52 -0.61 -4.65 7.87
CA GLN A 52 -1.67 -5.66 7.77
C GLN A 52 -1.17 -6.97 7.14
N ALA A 53 -0.36 -6.88 6.08
CA ALA A 53 0.23 -8.05 5.42
C ALA A 53 1.16 -8.84 6.35
N SER A 54 1.94 -8.16 7.19
CA SER A 54 2.82 -8.80 8.18
C SER A 54 2.01 -9.55 9.26
N ARG A 55 0.86 -9.02 9.67
CA ARG A 55 -0.07 -9.72 10.58
C ARG A 55 -0.59 -11.03 9.97
N LYS A 56 -0.90 -11.04 8.66
CA LYS A 56 -1.38 -12.23 7.95
C LYS A 56 -0.29 -13.28 7.74
N LYS A 57 0.98 -12.86 7.62
CA LYS A 57 2.14 -13.78 7.46
C LYS A 57 2.44 -14.64 8.69
N ARG A 58 1.78 -14.40 9.83
CA ARG A 58 1.97 -15.14 11.09
C ARG A 58 1.11 -16.41 11.21
N HIS A 59 0.35 -16.79 10.17
CA HIS A 59 -0.51 -18.00 10.16
C HIS A 59 -0.04 -19.12 9.23
N GLY A 60 1.17 -19.05 8.66
CA GLY A 60 1.68 -20.05 7.71
C GLY A 60 3.14 -20.43 7.96
N ARG A 61 3.43 -20.95 9.15
CA ARG A 61 4.62 -21.74 9.47
C ARG A 61 4.21 -22.83 10.46
N ARG A 62 3.56 -23.86 9.95
CA ARG A 62 3.48 -25.20 10.53
C ARG A 62 3.60 -26.18 9.38
#